data_AF-A0A9P6WE73-F1
#
_entry.id   AF-A0A9P6WE73-F1
#
_cell.length_a   1.000
_cell.length_b   1.000
_cell.length_c   1.000
_cell.angle_alpha   90.00
_cell.angle_beta   90.00
_cell.angle_gamma   90.00
#
_symmetry.space_group_name_H-M   'P 1'
#
loop_
_entity.id
_entity.type
_entity.pdbx_description
1 polymer ?
#
loop_
_entity_poly.entity_id
_entity_poly.type
_entity_poly.pdbx_seq_one_letter_code
_entity_poly.pdbx_strand_id
1 'polypeptide(L)'
;MTDTTPETPYLSLLLNELSENLSNIIADDDVSDCSYVNKLMERCVLNSSTITKLSEIPNSFLLNVKNFLQQDSYYESFNYEELLQLLDNIITICPFNEITKIYSMEDIQLAMSSNVNYLIRIACKIIRNSQPLDYFVKEQPSQAILYQLMKLYFEKETDIVIASEIEKIFTQLSKDTNFRHFILQQNEHTLLKIKDLSETITTSRLYEFLTIELNFINPEKELSDSLFLFNKSDIYSAVNSDPFQFISTLQYCTSAVKFINYLLKEVSLSEEVTHKTNAKAKYLMDKFAPIIPVFGTIYRENISDVADLSKSYFFKFFRAVSYLPTLSLFRELDSNDILLDHDNNDLLDYLAFVNPQYLYQYCSDLITQFIKVEASYLGIWRNCIQHEKLFYLIKDKMTSKNVLYLPYLEQMVLLDKLSQYDYSTEFLVNSLPSVMTNLINDEDENNLVNPETIELRATVIRNLLKFDETLLGIWYIPLTSELFKINHPGSYNEAKTKIEDTFA
;
A
#
# COMPACT_ATOMS: atom_id res chain seq x y z
N MET A 1 55.59 6.73 -11.80
CA MET A 1 54.70 6.56 -12.96
C MET A 1 54.02 5.21 -12.79
N THR A 2 52.77 5.09 -12.39
CA THR A 2 51.63 6.04 -12.32
C THR A 2 51.00 5.93 -10.93
N ASP A 3 51.03 7.02 -10.17
CA ASP A 3 50.10 7.24 -9.05
C ASP A 3 48.69 7.21 -9.63
N THR A 4 47.92 6.19 -9.28
CA THR A 4 46.48 6.22 -9.44
C THR A 4 45.94 6.69 -8.11
N THR A 5 45.79 8.00 -7.97
CA THR A 5 44.94 8.56 -6.92
C THR A 5 43.57 7.92 -7.06
N PRO A 6 43.02 7.28 -6.01
CA PRO A 6 41.67 6.74 -6.08
C PRO A 6 40.74 7.89 -6.45
N GLU A 7 40.06 7.79 -7.59
CA GLU A 7 39.09 8.80 -8.01
C GLU A 7 38.05 8.96 -6.90
N THR A 8 38.01 10.14 -6.29
CA THR A 8 36.98 10.48 -5.31
C THR A 8 35.62 10.33 -5.98
N PRO A 9 34.70 9.50 -5.45
CA PRO A 9 33.42 9.28 -6.10
C PRO A 9 32.67 10.58 -6.29
N TYR A 10 32.02 10.72 -7.45
CA TYR A 10 31.37 11.95 -7.88
C TYR A 10 30.42 12.56 -6.82
N LEU A 11 29.68 11.72 -6.10
CA LEU A 11 28.82 12.18 -5.01
C LEU A 11 29.61 12.82 -3.86
N SER A 12 30.76 12.25 -3.47
CA SER A 12 31.58 12.81 -2.40
C SER A 12 32.11 14.20 -2.75
N LEU A 13 32.44 14.44 -4.03
CA LEU A 13 32.82 15.77 -4.52
C LEU A 13 31.66 16.76 -4.41
N LEU A 14 30.45 16.35 -4.83
CA LEU A 14 29.26 17.19 -4.74
C LEU A 14 28.88 17.51 -3.28
N LEU A 15 28.98 16.53 -2.38
CA LEU A 15 28.71 16.74 -0.95
C LEU A 15 29.71 17.68 -0.31
N ASN A 16 31.00 17.62 -0.68
CA ASN A 16 32.01 18.55 -0.19
C ASN A 16 31.75 19.98 -0.68
N GLU A 17 31.45 20.14 -1.97
CA GLU A 17 31.08 21.44 -2.53
C GLU A 17 29.84 22.01 -1.85
N LEU A 18 28.82 21.18 -1.61
CA LEU A 18 27.61 21.60 -0.89
C LEU A 18 27.93 21.97 0.56
N SER A 19 28.80 21.22 1.23
CA SER A 19 29.28 21.48 2.59
C SER A 19 29.93 22.86 2.71
N GLU A 20 30.79 23.23 1.76
CA GLU A 20 31.46 24.53 1.73
C GLU A 20 30.47 25.67 1.50
N ASN A 21 29.53 25.51 0.56
CA ASN A 21 28.52 26.51 0.29
C ASN A 21 27.56 26.72 1.47
N LEU A 22 27.20 25.66 2.19
CA LEU A 22 26.41 25.77 3.42
C LEU A 22 27.19 26.52 4.52
N SER A 23 28.48 26.25 4.69
CA SER A 23 29.33 27.00 5.62
C SER A 23 29.40 28.48 5.29
N ASN A 24 29.44 28.84 4.00
CA ASN A 24 29.47 30.23 3.57
C ASN A 24 28.15 30.94 3.91
N ILE A 25 27.00 30.27 3.77
CA ILE A 25 25.70 30.83 4.19
C ILE A 25 25.68 31.07 5.71
N ILE A 26 26.20 30.14 6.51
CA ILE A 26 26.28 30.31 7.97
C ILE A 26 27.17 31.51 8.34
N ALA A 27 28.21 31.79 7.55
CA ALA A 27 29.15 32.87 7.83
C ALA A 27 28.68 34.26 7.33
N ASP A 28 27.71 34.31 6.42
CA ASP A 28 27.24 35.51 5.76
C ASP A 28 25.72 35.68 5.96
N ASP A 29 25.34 36.50 6.95
CA ASP A 29 23.94 36.75 7.34
C ASP A 29 23.12 37.49 6.25
N ASP A 30 23.75 38.03 5.20
CA ASP A 30 23.10 38.80 4.13
C ASP A 30 22.75 37.96 2.87
N VAL A 31 22.91 36.65 2.90
CA VAL A 31 22.58 35.78 1.74
C VAL A 31 21.06 35.66 1.54
N SER A 32 20.55 36.41 0.56
CA SER A 32 19.13 36.40 0.17
C SER A 32 18.78 35.46 -0.99
N ASP A 33 19.78 34.91 -1.71
CA ASP A 33 19.56 34.01 -2.84
C ASP A 33 20.28 32.66 -2.65
N CYS A 34 19.50 31.61 -2.40
CA CYS A 34 19.99 30.23 -2.28
C CYS A 34 19.88 29.41 -3.59
N SER A 35 19.62 30.02 -4.73
CA SER A 35 19.32 29.30 -5.99
C SER A 35 20.44 28.37 -6.47
N TYR A 36 21.70 28.76 -6.30
CA TYR A 36 22.84 27.90 -6.61
C TYR A 36 22.88 26.66 -5.71
N VAL A 37 22.72 26.87 -4.40
CA VAL A 37 22.76 25.81 -3.39
C VAL A 37 21.60 24.83 -3.58
N ASN A 38 20.40 25.32 -3.90
CA ASN A 38 19.26 24.46 -4.21
C ASN A 38 19.54 23.58 -5.45
N LYS A 39 20.09 24.14 -6.54
CA LYS A 39 20.47 23.32 -7.72
C LYS A 39 21.54 22.28 -7.41
N LEU A 40 22.50 22.63 -6.56
CA LEU A 40 23.54 21.69 -6.12
C LEU A 40 22.93 20.57 -5.25
N MET A 41 21.96 20.92 -4.40
CA MET A 41 21.22 20.00 -3.56
C MET A 41 20.36 19.03 -4.38
N GLU A 42 19.62 19.51 -5.38
CA GLU A 42 18.87 18.69 -6.34
C GLU A 42 19.78 17.66 -7.00
N ARG A 43 20.98 18.07 -7.46
CA ARG A 43 21.99 17.17 -8.02
C ARG A 43 22.47 16.14 -7.00
N CYS A 44 22.71 16.54 -5.75
CA CYS A 44 23.10 15.62 -4.68
C CYS A 44 21.99 14.60 -4.37
N VAL A 45 20.72 15.02 -4.35
CA VAL A 45 19.55 14.15 -4.15
C VAL A 45 19.47 13.11 -5.27
N LEU A 46 19.56 13.55 -6.53
CA LEU A 46 19.53 12.64 -7.69
C LEU A 46 20.65 11.59 -7.61
N ASN A 47 21.88 12.01 -7.31
CA ASN A 47 23.01 11.09 -7.24
C ASN A 47 22.91 10.15 -6.03
N SER A 48 22.56 10.66 -4.85
CA SER A 48 22.43 9.86 -3.63
C SER A 48 21.29 8.83 -3.71
N SER A 49 20.23 9.10 -4.48
CA SER A 49 19.12 8.15 -4.67
C SER A 49 19.51 6.84 -5.37
N THR A 50 20.62 6.84 -6.13
CA THR A 50 21.09 5.68 -6.91
C THR A 50 22.15 4.84 -6.20
N ILE A 51 22.71 5.36 -5.09
CA ILE A 51 23.88 4.79 -4.42
C ILE A 51 23.44 4.03 -3.17
N THR A 52 23.98 2.83 -2.98
CA THR A 52 23.66 1.97 -1.82
C THR A 52 24.74 1.98 -0.72
N LYS A 53 25.95 2.46 -1.03
CA LYS A 53 27.07 2.59 -0.10
C LYS A 53 27.97 3.75 -0.49
N LEU A 54 28.47 4.49 0.50
CA LEU A 54 29.47 5.54 0.30
C LEU A 54 30.88 4.98 0.46
N SER A 55 31.83 5.54 -0.29
CA SER A 55 33.26 5.23 -0.14
C SER A 55 33.85 5.84 1.14
N GLU A 56 33.35 7.02 1.52
CA GLU A 56 33.80 7.80 2.67
C GLU A 56 32.59 8.39 3.38
N ILE A 57 32.68 8.51 4.70
CA ILE A 57 31.60 9.08 5.51
C ILE A 57 31.68 10.61 5.42
N PRO A 58 30.61 11.30 5.01
CA PRO A 58 30.63 12.74 4.75
C PRO A 58 30.47 13.53 6.07
N ASN A 59 31.42 13.37 7.00
CA ASN A 59 31.35 13.95 8.35
C ASN A 59 31.27 15.48 8.32
N SER A 60 32.04 16.13 7.45
CA SER A 60 32.03 17.59 7.25
C SER A 60 30.64 18.09 6.83
N PHE A 61 30.06 17.44 5.82
CA PHE A 61 28.73 17.75 5.34
C PHE A 61 27.68 17.57 6.43
N LEU A 62 27.66 16.42 7.11
CA LEU A 62 26.69 16.16 8.18
C LEU A 62 26.81 17.17 9.34
N LEU A 63 28.04 17.57 9.70
CA LEU A 63 28.27 18.58 10.73
C LEU A 63 27.82 19.98 10.27
N ASN A 64 28.12 20.35 9.03
CA ASN A 64 27.71 21.65 8.48
C ASN A 64 26.19 21.75 8.35
N VAL A 65 25.52 20.68 7.96
CA VAL A 65 24.06 20.64 7.93
C VAL A 65 23.47 20.74 9.34
N LYS A 66 24.04 20.03 10.32
CA LYS A 66 23.64 20.18 11.73
C LYS A 66 23.73 21.64 12.18
N ASN A 67 24.88 22.28 11.93
CA ASN A 67 25.12 23.66 12.32
C ASN A 67 24.21 24.65 11.59
N PHE A 68 23.93 24.41 10.30
CA PHE A 68 23.02 25.21 9.48
C PHE A 68 21.60 25.20 10.04
N LEU A 69 21.10 24.02 10.41
CA LEU A 69 19.73 23.85 10.90
C LEU A 69 19.56 24.26 12.37
N GLN A 70 20.65 24.44 13.11
CA GLN A 70 20.59 24.98 14.47
C GLN A 70 20.57 26.52 14.50
N GLN A 71 20.76 27.19 13.37
CA GLN A 71 20.66 28.65 13.32
C GLN A 71 19.21 29.10 13.53
N ASP A 72 19.04 30.22 14.23
CA ASP A 72 17.72 30.86 14.41
C ASP A 72 17.24 31.59 13.13
N SER A 73 18.04 31.59 12.06
CA SER A 73 17.72 32.22 10.77
C SER A 73 16.88 31.29 9.87
N TYR A 74 15.79 31.83 9.34
CA TYR A 74 14.96 31.17 8.33
C TYR A 74 15.22 31.79 6.95
N TYR A 75 15.74 30.98 6.02
CA TYR A 75 16.03 31.41 4.65
C TYR A 75 14.88 31.02 3.73
N GLU A 76 14.00 31.97 3.39
CA GLU A 76 12.80 31.70 2.58
C GLU A 76 13.11 31.08 1.21
N SER A 77 14.24 31.44 0.59
CA SER A 77 14.67 30.89 -0.70
C SER A 77 15.32 29.51 -0.62
N PHE A 78 15.57 28.97 0.59
CA PHE A 78 16.27 27.69 0.76
C PHE A 78 15.30 26.51 0.75
N ASN A 79 15.63 25.45 -0.01
CA ASN A 79 14.79 24.26 -0.08
C ASN A 79 15.10 23.26 1.05
N TYR A 80 14.46 23.46 2.21
CA TYR A 80 14.61 22.56 3.36
C TYR A 80 14.13 21.13 3.08
N GLU A 81 13.13 20.93 2.22
CA GLU A 81 12.63 19.58 1.89
C GLU A 81 13.66 18.75 1.12
N GLU A 82 14.35 19.36 0.15
CA GLU A 82 15.45 18.69 -0.56
C GLU A 82 16.61 18.35 0.38
N LEU A 83 16.91 19.22 1.36
CA LEU A 83 17.95 18.96 2.35
C LEU A 83 17.57 17.77 3.22
N LEU A 84 16.31 17.71 3.68
CA LEU A 84 15.78 16.59 4.46
C LEU A 84 15.74 15.29 3.65
N GLN A 85 15.49 15.35 2.35
CA GLN A 85 15.56 14.19 1.46
C GLN A 85 17.00 13.71 1.27
N LEU A 86 17.94 14.64 1.03
CA LEU A 86 19.36 14.33 0.91
C LEU A 86 19.89 13.70 2.19
N LEU A 87 19.59 14.29 3.34
CA LEU A 87 19.94 13.72 4.65
C LEU A 87 19.38 12.32 4.84
N ASP A 88 18.14 12.06 4.41
CA ASP A 88 17.56 10.73 4.50
C ASP A 88 18.36 9.69 3.72
N ASN A 89 18.70 10.03 2.48
CA ASN A 89 19.48 9.17 1.60
C ASN A 89 20.85 8.88 2.22
N ILE A 90 21.53 9.91 2.76
CA ILE A 90 22.86 9.78 3.37
C ILE A 90 22.79 9.00 4.70
N ILE A 91 21.84 9.29 5.58
CA ILE A 91 21.66 8.58 6.87
C ILE A 91 21.40 7.10 6.64
N THR A 92 20.63 6.75 5.60
CA THR A 92 20.29 5.35 5.29
C THR A 92 21.49 4.53 4.82
N ILE A 93 22.48 5.15 4.15
CA ILE A 93 23.66 4.47 3.61
C ILE A 93 24.91 4.58 4.49
N CYS A 94 24.89 5.45 5.50
CA CYS A 94 25.98 5.62 6.46
C CYS A 94 25.86 4.62 7.64
N PRO A 95 26.98 4.14 8.20
CA PRO A 95 26.95 3.36 9.44
C PRO A 95 26.36 4.17 10.60
N PHE A 96 25.38 3.60 11.31
CA PHE A 96 24.68 4.27 12.41
C PHE A 96 25.62 4.83 13.49
N ASN A 97 26.65 4.06 13.87
CA ASN A 97 27.65 4.49 14.87
C ASN A 97 28.35 5.80 14.50
N GLU A 98 28.56 6.07 13.21
CA GLU A 98 29.22 7.29 12.73
C GLU A 98 28.25 8.47 12.74
N ILE A 99 26.98 8.23 12.40
CA ILE A 99 25.91 9.24 12.53
C ILE A 99 25.78 9.67 14.00
N THR A 100 25.77 8.74 14.94
CA THR A 100 25.63 9.05 16.37
C THR A 100 26.82 9.79 16.98
N LYS A 101 28.00 9.78 16.33
CA LYS A 101 29.14 10.61 16.76
C LYS A 101 28.93 12.09 16.43
N ILE A 102 28.19 12.39 15.36
CA ILE A 102 27.90 13.76 14.90
C ILE A 102 26.62 14.28 15.55
N TYR A 103 25.59 13.43 15.58
CA TYR A 103 24.31 13.68 16.21
C TYR A 103 24.23 12.86 17.50
N SER A 104 24.70 13.46 18.59
CA SER A 104 24.69 12.82 19.90
C SER A 104 23.26 12.59 20.41
N MET A 105 23.12 11.77 21.45
CA MET A 105 21.81 11.55 22.08
C MET A 105 21.19 12.84 22.61
N GLU A 106 22.02 13.74 23.14
CA GLU A 106 21.59 15.05 23.62
C GLU A 106 21.06 15.92 22.47
N ASP A 107 21.74 15.90 21.30
CA ASP A 107 21.28 16.61 20.11
C ASP A 107 19.91 16.09 19.64
N ILE A 108 19.73 14.77 19.61
CA ILE A 108 18.47 14.13 19.20
C ILE A 108 17.36 14.52 20.18
N GLN A 109 17.62 14.48 21.48
CA GLN A 109 16.65 14.86 22.50
C GLN A 109 16.26 16.34 22.42
N LEU A 110 17.22 17.23 22.21
CA LEU A 110 16.97 18.66 22.02
C LEU A 110 16.17 18.93 20.75
N ALA A 111 16.51 18.26 19.64
CA ALA A 111 15.78 18.37 18.39
C ALA A 111 14.32 17.92 18.54
N MET A 112 14.07 16.78 19.21
CA MET A 112 12.72 16.25 19.48
C MET A 112 11.91 17.11 20.48
N SER A 113 12.57 17.95 21.26
CA SER A 113 11.92 18.87 22.21
C SER A 113 11.82 20.30 21.68
N SER A 114 12.36 20.56 20.48
CA SER A 114 12.29 21.85 19.82
C SER A 114 10.91 22.08 19.20
N ASN A 115 10.58 23.33 18.89
CA ASN A 115 9.38 23.68 18.09
C ASN A 115 9.70 23.78 16.59
N VAL A 116 10.80 23.17 16.15
CA VAL A 116 11.36 23.35 14.81
C VAL A 116 11.16 22.06 14.01
N ASN A 117 10.17 22.08 13.11
CA ASN A 117 9.71 20.88 12.40
C ASN A 117 10.84 20.13 11.67
N TYR A 118 11.75 20.84 11.01
CA TYR A 118 12.85 20.20 10.27
C TYR A 118 13.87 19.50 11.19
N LEU A 119 14.13 20.03 12.40
CA LEU A 119 14.99 19.38 13.38
C LEU A 119 14.34 18.09 13.91
N ILE A 120 13.05 18.14 14.24
CA ILE A 120 12.29 16.96 14.67
C ILE A 120 12.32 15.88 13.59
N ARG A 121 12.12 16.26 12.32
CA ARG A 121 12.14 15.30 11.18
C ARG A 121 13.50 14.66 10.98
N ILE A 122 14.60 15.36 11.19
CA ILE A 122 15.95 14.77 11.13
C ILE A 122 16.18 13.81 12.26
N ALA A 123 15.82 14.20 13.49
CA ALA A 123 15.87 13.30 14.63
C ALA A 123 15.08 12.02 14.35
N CYS A 124 13.89 12.14 13.75
CA CYS A 124 13.09 11.00 13.33
C CYS A 124 13.82 10.08 12.32
N LYS A 125 14.45 10.65 11.29
CA LYS A 125 15.23 9.88 10.30
C LYS A 125 16.42 9.16 10.92
N ILE A 126 17.09 9.77 11.90
CA ILE A 126 18.20 9.15 12.63
C ILE A 126 17.66 7.99 13.49
N ILE A 127 16.59 8.21 14.26
CA ILE A 127 15.99 7.19 15.13
C ILE A 127 15.53 5.97 14.31
N ARG A 128 14.86 6.22 13.16
CA ARG A 128 14.39 5.19 12.24
C ARG A 128 15.50 4.26 11.76
N ASN A 129 16.70 4.79 11.53
CA ASN A 129 17.85 4.05 11.02
C ASN A 129 18.76 3.47 12.11
N SER A 130 18.26 3.37 13.36
CA SER A 130 19.04 2.80 14.45
C SER A 130 19.47 1.36 14.21
N GLN A 131 20.72 1.08 14.57
CA GLN A 131 21.32 -0.24 14.49
C GLN A 131 22.16 -0.48 15.75
N PRO A 132 21.80 -1.45 16.61
CA PRO A 132 20.63 -2.35 16.51
C PRO A 132 19.29 -1.60 16.63
N LEU A 133 18.18 -2.21 16.19
CA LEU A 133 16.84 -1.59 16.20
C LEU A 133 16.34 -1.24 17.62
N ASP A 134 16.86 -1.92 18.65
CA ASP A 134 16.53 -1.67 20.05
C ASP A 134 17.51 -0.71 20.74
N TYR A 135 18.33 0.02 19.97
CA TYR A 135 19.35 0.93 20.49
C TYR A 135 18.79 1.91 21.53
N PHE A 136 17.62 2.51 21.25
CA PHE A 136 17.00 3.50 22.13
C PHE A 136 16.23 2.90 23.33
N VAL A 137 16.13 1.57 23.42
CA VAL A 137 15.36 0.88 24.47
C VAL A 137 16.24 0.52 25.68
N LYS A 138 17.50 0.18 25.45
CA LYS A 138 18.34 -0.57 26.39
C LYS A 138 18.76 0.20 27.64
N GLU A 139 19.04 1.50 27.55
CA GLU A 139 19.61 2.28 28.65
C GLU A 139 19.04 3.71 28.73
N GLN A 140 19.04 4.28 29.93
CA GLN A 140 18.88 5.72 30.12
C GLN A 140 20.20 6.42 29.76
N PRO A 141 20.19 7.56 29.05
CA PRO A 141 19.07 8.47 28.80
C PRO A 141 18.25 8.18 27.52
N SER A 142 18.60 7.17 26.72
CA SER A 142 18.03 6.94 25.39
C SER A 142 16.51 6.70 25.38
N GLN A 143 15.96 6.14 26.45
CA GLN A 143 14.51 5.96 26.60
C GLN A 143 13.72 7.28 26.63
N ALA A 144 14.33 8.39 27.10
CA ALA A 144 13.68 9.69 27.11
C ALA A 144 13.26 10.16 25.71
N ILE A 145 14.05 9.79 24.69
CA ILE A 145 13.76 10.07 23.28
C ILE A 145 12.49 9.32 22.85
N LEU A 146 12.31 8.07 23.26
CA LEU A 146 11.12 7.29 22.93
C LEU A 146 9.85 7.82 23.63
N TYR A 147 9.95 8.26 24.88
CA TYR A 147 8.84 8.94 25.56
C TYR A 147 8.45 10.24 24.87
N GLN A 148 9.44 11.05 24.45
CA GLN A 148 9.19 12.28 23.71
C GLN A 148 8.57 12.01 22.33
N LEU A 149 9.01 10.96 21.65
CA LEU A 149 8.43 10.49 20.39
C LEU A 149 6.96 10.09 20.56
N MET A 150 6.63 9.31 21.59
CA MET A 150 5.24 8.97 21.91
C MET A 150 4.41 10.21 22.24
N LYS A 151 4.97 11.15 23.02
CA LYS A 151 4.29 12.39 23.36
C LYS A 151 3.94 13.18 22.09
N LEU A 152 4.93 13.44 21.23
CA LEU A 152 4.71 14.16 19.96
C LEU A 152 3.66 13.45 19.10
N TYR A 153 3.71 12.12 18.99
CA TYR A 153 2.75 11.39 18.17
C TYR A 153 1.31 11.56 18.65
N PHE A 154 1.08 11.52 19.96
CA PHE A 154 -0.25 11.63 20.53
C PHE A 154 -0.67 13.06 20.93
N GLU A 155 0.13 14.08 20.59
CA GLU A 155 -0.21 15.48 20.80
C GLU A 155 -0.97 16.02 19.57
N LYS A 156 -2.17 16.57 19.81
CA LYS A 156 -3.13 16.95 18.75
C LYS A 156 -2.55 18.00 17.80
N GLU A 157 -1.75 18.89 18.34
CA GLU A 157 -1.14 20.03 17.67
C GLU A 157 0.06 19.64 16.82
N THR A 158 0.57 18.41 16.95
CA THR A 158 1.71 17.92 16.15
C THR A 158 1.37 17.88 14.67
N ASP A 159 2.24 18.50 13.86
CA ASP A 159 2.16 18.50 12.41
C ASP A 159 2.03 17.09 11.83
N ILE A 160 1.16 16.92 10.84
CA ILE A 160 0.92 15.63 10.18
C ILE A 160 2.18 15.05 9.55
N VAL A 161 3.09 15.90 9.07
CA VAL A 161 4.37 15.47 8.48
C VAL A 161 5.27 14.84 9.55
N ILE A 162 5.27 15.37 10.77
CA ILE A 162 6.01 14.79 11.90
C ILE A 162 5.36 13.48 12.33
N ALA A 163 4.04 13.45 12.48
CA ALA A 163 3.32 12.22 12.83
C ALA A 163 3.61 11.09 11.84
N SER A 164 3.64 11.39 10.54
CA SER A 164 3.97 10.43 9.48
C SER A 164 5.44 9.95 9.56
N GLU A 165 6.40 10.81 9.90
CA GLU A 165 7.78 10.37 10.15
C GLU A 165 7.87 9.45 11.37
N ILE A 166 7.07 9.70 12.42
CA ILE A 166 7.01 8.84 13.60
C ILE A 166 6.40 7.47 13.26
N GLU A 167 5.36 7.40 12.42
CA GLU A 167 4.81 6.13 11.93
C GLU A 167 5.84 5.28 11.17
N LYS A 168 6.72 5.92 10.40
CA LYS A 168 7.85 5.23 9.75
C LYS A 168 8.84 4.67 10.76
N ILE A 169 9.05 5.36 11.89
CA ILE A 169 9.87 4.83 13.00
C ILE A 169 9.21 3.59 13.59
N PHE A 170 7.92 3.65 13.96
CA PHE A 170 7.20 2.49 14.48
C PHE A 170 7.27 1.31 13.50
N THR A 171 7.00 1.54 12.20
CA THR A 171 7.07 0.48 11.17
C THR A 171 8.45 -0.20 11.10
N GLN A 172 9.52 0.57 11.30
CA GLN A 172 10.88 0.04 11.21
C GLN A 172 11.36 -0.62 12.52
N LEU A 173 11.15 0.02 13.66
CA LEU A 173 11.66 -0.43 14.96
C LEU A 173 10.81 -1.54 15.57
N SER A 174 9.50 -1.59 15.29
CA SER A 174 8.61 -2.65 15.80
C SER A 174 8.88 -4.04 15.24
N LYS A 175 9.83 -4.18 14.31
CA LYS A 175 10.41 -5.48 13.95
C LYS A 175 11.16 -6.12 15.13
N ASP A 176 11.69 -5.30 16.04
CA ASP A 176 12.38 -5.76 17.25
C ASP A 176 11.42 -5.96 18.45
N THR A 177 11.64 -7.04 19.21
CA THR A 177 10.74 -7.41 20.32
C THR A 177 10.94 -6.54 21.57
N ASN A 178 12.15 -6.05 21.85
CA ASN A 178 12.41 -5.17 22.98
C ASN A 178 11.75 -3.81 22.76
N PHE A 179 11.78 -3.30 21.52
CA PHE A 179 11.06 -2.08 21.16
C PHE A 179 9.55 -2.21 21.37
N ARG A 180 8.95 -3.29 20.85
CA ARG A 180 7.51 -3.56 21.08
C ARG A 180 7.17 -3.72 22.55
N HIS A 181 7.99 -4.44 23.32
CA HIS A 181 7.79 -4.57 24.77
C HIS A 181 7.77 -3.20 25.47
N PHE A 182 8.71 -2.30 25.12
CA PHE A 182 8.73 -0.94 25.66
C PHE A 182 7.50 -0.12 25.26
N ILE A 183 7.21 -0.04 23.96
CA ILE A 183 6.13 0.82 23.45
C ILE A 183 4.74 0.29 23.80
N LEU A 184 4.50 -1.02 23.76
CA LEU A 184 3.17 -1.60 24.03
C LEU A 184 2.95 -1.91 25.51
N GLN A 185 3.88 -2.62 26.16
CA GLN A 185 3.64 -3.16 27.50
C GLN A 185 4.01 -2.16 28.59
N GLN A 186 5.16 -1.48 28.48
CA GLN A 186 5.55 -0.50 29.50
C GLN A 186 4.73 0.79 29.43
N ASN A 187 4.19 1.12 28.25
CA ASN A 187 3.35 2.31 28.04
C ASN A 187 1.85 2.00 27.89
N GLU A 188 1.42 0.78 28.19
CA GLU A 188 0.03 0.31 27.99
C GLU A 188 -1.01 1.27 28.61
N HIS A 189 -0.78 1.70 29.86
CA HIS A 189 -1.71 2.59 30.55
C HIS A 189 -1.86 3.95 29.87
N THR A 190 -0.79 4.47 29.24
CA THR A 190 -0.86 5.70 28.45
C THR A 190 -1.68 5.49 27.18
N LEU A 191 -1.48 4.37 26.50
CA LEU A 191 -2.22 4.01 25.29
C LEU A 191 -3.71 3.78 25.56
N LEU A 192 -4.05 3.12 26.68
CA LEU A 192 -5.44 2.94 27.11
C LEU A 192 -6.11 4.28 27.42
N LYS A 193 -5.41 5.20 28.10
CA LYS A 193 -5.94 6.56 28.31
C LYS A 193 -6.25 7.25 26.98
N ILE A 194 -5.37 7.14 25.98
CA ILE A 194 -5.61 7.72 24.65
C ILE A 194 -6.84 7.10 24.00
N LYS A 195 -7.00 5.78 24.09
CA LYS A 195 -8.17 5.06 23.59
C LYS A 195 -9.48 5.57 24.20
N ASP A 196 -9.47 5.92 25.49
CA ASP A 196 -10.65 6.34 26.24
C ASP A 196 -11.00 7.83 26.09
N LEU A 197 -10.04 8.69 25.68
CA LEU A 197 -10.22 10.14 25.62
C LEU A 197 -11.26 10.63 24.59
N SER A 198 -11.75 9.74 23.72
CA SER A 198 -12.78 10.03 22.70
C SER A 198 -12.44 11.25 21.82
N GLU A 199 -11.15 11.51 21.62
CA GLU A 199 -10.66 12.59 20.76
C GLU A 199 -10.20 11.98 19.42
N THR A 200 -10.80 12.45 18.33
CA THR A 200 -10.69 11.80 17.01
C THR A 200 -9.25 11.71 16.50
N ILE A 201 -8.46 12.79 16.55
CA ILE A 201 -7.12 12.82 15.96
C ILE A 201 -6.18 11.82 16.66
N THR A 202 -6.12 11.90 17.98
CA THR A 202 -5.27 11.05 18.82
C THR A 202 -5.71 9.59 18.80
N THR A 203 -7.03 9.34 18.75
CA THR A 203 -7.58 7.99 18.62
C THR A 203 -7.29 7.39 17.24
N SER A 204 -7.43 8.16 16.15
CA SER A 204 -7.08 7.70 14.80
C SER A 204 -5.59 7.38 14.70
N ARG A 205 -4.71 8.20 15.30
CA ARG A 205 -3.27 7.91 15.40
C ARG A 205 -2.99 6.65 16.21
N LEU A 206 -3.70 6.44 17.32
CA LEU A 206 -3.60 5.19 18.08
C LEU A 206 -3.95 3.98 17.21
N TYR A 207 -5.02 4.05 16.43
CA TYR A 207 -5.43 2.94 15.57
C TYR A 207 -4.48 2.67 14.40
N GLU A 208 -3.86 3.71 13.84
CA GLU A 208 -2.79 3.54 12.85
C GLU A 208 -1.57 2.87 13.49
N PHE A 209 -1.13 3.36 14.65
CA PHE A 209 -0.07 2.74 15.43
C PHE A 209 -0.37 1.27 15.77
N LEU A 210 -1.56 0.94 16.25
CA LEU A 210 -1.95 -0.45 16.54
C LEU A 210 -2.03 -1.31 15.27
N THR A 211 -2.37 -0.71 14.12
CA THR A 211 -2.33 -1.41 12.81
C THR A 211 -0.90 -1.76 12.42
N ILE A 212 0.06 -0.86 12.65
CA ILE A 212 1.49 -1.12 12.44
C ILE A 212 1.94 -2.26 13.34
N GLU A 213 1.63 -2.20 14.64
CA GLU A 213 2.04 -3.20 15.62
C GLU A 213 1.43 -4.59 15.34
N LEU A 214 0.17 -4.65 14.91
CA LEU A 214 -0.49 -5.91 14.54
C LEU A 214 0.34 -6.75 13.56
N ASN A 215 1.07 -6.11 12.65
CA ASN A 215 1.91 -6.80 11.66
C ASN A 215 3.15 -7.50 12.26
N PHE A 216 3.58 -7.10 13.46
CA PHE A 216 4.83 -7.56 14.07
C PHE A 216 4.68 -8.27 15.41
N ILE A 217 3.58 -8.06 16.14
CA ILE A 217 3.37 -8.68 17.44
C ILE A 217 3.33 -10.21 17.35
N ASN A 218 3.70 -10.86 18.46
CA ASN A 218 3.32 -12.22 18.75
C ASN A 218 1.97 -12.24 19.48
N PRO A 219 0.84 -12.61 18.82
CA PRO A 219 -0.49 -12.47 19.41
C PRO A 219 -0.69 -13.19 20.74
N GLU A 220 -0.03 -14.32 20.95
CA GLU A 220 -0.18 -15.13 22.17
C GLU A 220 0.50 -14.51 23.40
N LYS A 221 1.44 -13.59 23.21
CA LYS A 221 2.27 -13.02 24.30
C LYS A 221 2.15 -11.52 24.44
N GLU A 222 1.93 -10.82 23.34
CA GLU A 222 2.01 -9.36 23.27
C GLU A 222 0.64 -8.70 23.04
N LEU A 223 -0.39 -9.45 22.66
CA LEU A 223 -1.73 -8.89 22.45
C LEU A 223 -2.40 -8.57 23.79
N SER A 224 -2.63 -7.28 24.02
CA SER A 224 -3.50 -6.81 25.11
C SER A 224 -4.94 -6.69 24.60
N ASP A 225 -5.85 -7.49 25.16
CA ASP A 225 -7.27 -7.48 24.78
C ASP A 225 -7.89 -6.09 24.97
N SER A 226 -7.57 -5.41 26.09
CA SER A 226 -8.11 -4.07 26.38
C SER A 226 -7.63 -3.01 25.39
N LEU A 227 -6.44 -3.17 24.82
CA LEU A 227 -5.88 -2.20 23.89
C LEU A 227 -6.32 -2.48 22.44
N PHE A 228 -6.14 -3.72 21.96
CA PHE A 228 -6.35 -4.09 20.56
C PHE A 228 -7.80 -4.42 20.22
N LEU A 229 -8.61 -4.87 21.18
CA LEU A 229 -9.98 -5.31 20.90
C LEU A 229 -11.00 -4.25 21.29
N PHE A 230 -12.11 -4.29 20.58
CA PHE A 230 -13.28 -3.47 20.87
C PHE A 230 -14.40 -4.38 21.33
N ASN A 231 -15.13 -3.95 22.34
CA ASN A 231 -16.41 -4.57 22.67
C ASN A 231 -17.54 -3.87 21.88
N LYS A 232 -18.76 -4.39 21.98
CA LYS A 232 -19.94 -3.81 21.33
C LYS A 232 -20.15 -2.35 21.76
N SER A 233 -20.06 -2.02 23.04
CA SER A 233 -20.26 -0.66 23.53
C SER A 233 -19.24 0.33 22.98
N ASP A 234 -17.98 -0.06 22.79
CA ASP A 234 -16.94 0.82 22.24
C ASP A 234 -17.30 1.22 20.81
N ILE A 235 -17.74 0.25 19.99
CA ILE A 235 -18.12 0.48 18.59
C ILE A 235 -19.35 1.40 18.51
N TYR A 236 -20.39 1.12 19.31
CA TYR A 236 -21.57 2.00 19.35
C TYR A 236 -21.25 3.39 19.93
N SER A 237 -20.30 3.50 20.85
CA SER A 237 -19.82 4.81 21.31
C SER A 237 -19.20 5.59 20.16
N ALA A 238 -18.36 4.96 19.35
CA ALA A 238 -17.75 5.60 18.18
C ALA A 238 -18.79 6.03 17.12
N VAL A 239 -19.85 5.23 16.89
CA VAL A 239 -20.97 5.61 16.00
C VAL A 239 -21.68 6.87 16.51
N ASN A 240 -21.83 7.02 17.83
CA ASN A 240 -22.59 8.12 18.42
C ASN A 240 -21.75 9.38 18.69
N SER A 241 -20.42 9.29 18.69
CA SER A 241 -19.52 10.42 18.96
C SER A 241 -19.18 11.22 17.72
N ASP A 242 -18.49 10.60 16.76
CA ASP A 242 -17.97 11.23 15.55
C ASP A 242 -17.87 10.19 14.40
N PRO A 243 -18.50 10.44 13.24
CA PRO A 243 -18.36 9.57 12.07
C PRO A 243 -16.91 9.25 11.69
N PHE A 244 -15.98 10.18 11.86
CA PHE A 244 -14.57 9.94 11.54
C PHE A 244 -13.91 8.97 12.53
N GLN A 245 -14.27 9.05 13.81
CA GLN A 245 -13.80 8.10 14.82
C GLN A 245 -14.33 6.68 14.52
N PHE A 246 -15.60 6.56 14.13
CA PHE A 246 -16.15 5.29 13.68
C PHE A 246 -15.44 4.75 12.43
N ILE A 247 -15.20 5.60 11.43
CA ILE A 247 -14.46 5.23 10.22
C ILE A 247 -13.06 4.70 10.58
N SER A 248 -12.33 5.39 11.46
CA SER A 248 -11.01 4.92 11.92
C SER A 248 -11.09 3.57 12.66
N THR A 249 -12.12 3.35 13.48
CA THR A 249 -12.38 2.06 14.15
C THR A 249 -12.62 0.95 13.13
N LEU A 250 -13.47 1.21 12.12
CA LEU A 250 -13.81 0.27 11.06
C LEU A 250 -12.61 -0.04 10.16
N GLN A 251 -11.77 0.96 9.85
CA GLN A 251 -10.53 0.79 9.11
C GLN A 251 -9.54 -0.11 9.86
N TYR A 252 -9.34 0.15 11.16
CA TYR A 252 -8.50 -0.70 12.01
C TYR A 252 -8.98 -2.16 12.00
N CYS A 253 -10.27 -2.38 12.24
CA CYS A 253 -10.85 -3.73 12.23
C CYS A 253 -10.73 -4.39 10.86
N THR A 254 -10.87 -3.62 9.78
CA THR A 254 -10.65 -4.10 8.41
C THR A 254 -9.20 -4.54 8.21
N SER A 255 -8.23 -3.77 8.68
CA SER A 255 -6.80 -4.11 8.60
C SER A 255 -6.48 -5.37 9.42
N ALA A 256 -7.04 -5.49 10.62
CA ALA A 256 -6.90 -6.69 11.45
C ALA A 256 -7.45 -7.95 10.74
N VAL A 257 -8.65 -7.88 10.15
CA VAL A 257 -9.24 -9.01 9.40
C VAL A 257 -8.40 -9.36 8.16
N LYS A 258 -7.89 -8.35 7.43
CA LYS A 258 -6.97 -8.59 6.30
C LYS A 258 -5.67 -9.26 6.73
N PHE A 259 -5.10 -8.85 7.86
CA PHE A 259 -3.89 -9.47 8.42
C PHE A 259 -4.14 -10.92 8.84
N ILE A 260 -5.27 -11.20 9.50
CA ILE A 260 -5.69 -12.58 9.83
C ILE A 260 -5.79 -13.42 8.55
N ASN A 261 -6.41 -12.89 7.50
CA ASN A 261 -6.53 -13.57 6.21
C ASN A 261 -5.16 -13.83 5.56
N TYR A 262 -4.26 -12.85 5.59
CA TYR A 262 -2.88 -13.00 5.11
C TYR A 262 -2.17 -14.17 5.80
N LEU A 263 -2.22 -14.21 7.14
CA LEU A 263 -1.61 -15.28 7.92
C LEU A 263 -2.21 -16.66 7.61
N LEU A 264 -3.51 -16.74 7.33
CA LEU A 264 -4.17 -18.00 6.97
C LEU A 264 -3.81 -18.46 5.54
N LYS A 265 -3.56 -17.53 4.60
CA LYS A 265 -3.19 -17.84 3.21
C LYS A 265 -1.74 -18.27 3.05
N GLU A 266 -0.78 -17.66 3.74
CA GLU A 266 0.63 -18.07 3.70
C GLU A 266 0.83 -19.55 4.09
N VAL A 267 -0.01 -20.04 4.99
CA VAL A 267 -0.01 -21.45 5.46
C VAL A 267 -0.36 -22.44 4.34
N SER A 268 -1.05 -21.99 3.28
CA SER A 268 -1.45 -22.86 2.16
C SER A 268 -0.31 -23.14 1.16
N LEU A 269 0.85 -22.49 1.31
CA LEU A 269 1.95 -22.52 0.34
C LEU A 269 3.25 -23.17 0.84
N SER A 270 3.36 -23.55 2.12
CA SER A 270 4.58 -24.19 2.66
C SER A 270 4.28 -25.25 3.72
N GLU A 271 4.64 -26.51 3.45
CA GLU A 271 4.26 -27.66 4.28
C GLU A 271 4.93 -27.69 5.67
N GLU A 272 6.07 -27.03 5.87
CA GLU A 272 6.86 -27.13 7.12
C GLU A 272 6.65 -26.00 8.16
N VAL A 273 6.00 -24.87 7.80
CA VAL A 273 5.75 -23.72 8.69
C VAL A 273 4.30 -23.70 9.24
N THR A 274 3.50 -24.70 8.85
CA THR A 274 2.03 -24.75 8.93
C THR A 274 1.43 -24.73 10.34
N HIS A 275 2.09 -25.25 11.37
CA HIS A 275 1.43 -25.39 12.68
C HIS A 275 1.42 -24.11 13.53
N LYS A 276 2.50 -23.32 13.54
CA LYS A 276 2.60 -22.12 14.40
C LYS A 276 1.87 -20.91 13.83
N THR A 277 1.95 -20.70 12.52
CA THR A 277 1.25 -19.57 11.85
C THR A 277 -0.26 -19.76 11.88
N ASN A 278 -0.74 -21.00 11.77
CA ASN A 278 -2.16 -21.33 11.90
C ASN A 278 -2.68 -21.08 13.34
N ALA A 279 -1.90 -21.41 14.37
CA ALA A 279 -2.25 -21.12 15.76
C ALA A 279 -2.42 -19.61 16.03
N LYS A 280 -1.48 -18.78 15.54
CA LYS A 280 -1.57 -17.31 15.68
C LYS A 280 -2.80 -16.73 15.00
N ALA A 281 -3.04 -17.13 13.74
CA ALA A 281 -4.16 -16.62 12.98
C ALA A 281 -5.50 -17.05 13.57
N LYS A 282 -5.59 -18.30 14.04
CA LYS A 282 -6.76 -18.79 14.78
C LYS A 282 -6.98 -18.02 16.08
N TYR A 283 -5.93 -17.78 16.85
CA TYR A 283 -6.01 -17.01 18.09
C TYR A 283 -6.57 -15.59 17.85
N LEU A 284 -6.03 -14.88 16.85
CA LEU A 284 -6.56 -13.57 16.47
C LEU A 284 -8.00 -13.65 15.96
N MET A 285 -8.33 -14.66 15.16
CA MET A 285 -9.68 -14.86 14.66
C MET A 285 -10.69 -15.07 15.80
N ASP A 286 -10.35 -15.89 16.80
CA ASP A 286 -11.21 -16.12 17.97
C ASP A 286 -11.49 -14.83 18.75
N LYS A 287 -10.53 -13.88 18.74
CA LYS A 287 -10.65 -12.58 19.40
C LYS A 287 -11.44 -11.54 18.59
N PHE A 288 -11.26 -11.50 17.27
CA PHE A 288 -11.89 -10.52 16.38
C PHE A 288 -13.24 -11.00 15.78
N ALA A 289 -13.54 -12.31 15.79
CA ALA A 289 -14.82 -12.84 15.32
C ALA A 289 -16.05 -12.17 15.98
N PRO A 290 -16.08 -11.94 17.30
CA PRO A 290 -17.28 -11.45 17.98
C PRO A 290 -17.72 -10.03 17.57
N ILE A 291 -16.82 -9.20 17.03
CA ILE A 291 -17.16 -7.83 16.62
C ILE A 291 -17.73 -7.74 15.20
N ILE A 292 -17.52 -8.78 14.37
CA ILE A 292 -17.96 -8.77 12.97
C ILE A 292 -19.49 -8.57 12.85
N PRO A 293 -20.34 -9.32 13.59
CA PRO A 293 -21.79 -9.10 13.56
C PRO A 293 -22.21 -7.69 14.00
N VAL A 294 -21.44 -7.05 14.90
CA VAL A 294 -21.76 -5.70 15.38
C VAL A 294 -21.73 -4.68 14.23
N PHE A 295 -20.71 -4.76 13.37
CA PHE A 295 -20.63 -3.92 12.18
C PHE A 295 -21.72 -4.23 11.16
N GLY A 296 -22.11 -5.50 11.02
CA GLY A 296 -23.27 -5.90 10.21
C GLY A 296 -24.54 -5.21 10.68
N THR A 297 -24.84 -5.30 11.97
CA THR A 297 -26.04 -4.69 12.55
C THR A 297 -26.03 -3.17 12.37
N ILE A 298 -24.91 -2.48 12.61
CA ILE A 298 -24.82 -1.03 12.39
C ILE A 298 -25.10 -0.65 10.93
N TYR A 299 -24.55 -1.43 9.99
CA TYR A 299 -24.82 -1.23 8.57
C TYR A 299 -26.30 -1.42 8.24
N ARG A 300 -26.92 -2.51 8.71
CA ARG A 300 -28.33 -2.83 8.45
C ARG A 300 -29.30 -1.81 9.06
N GLU A 301 -29.03 -1.40 10.30
CA GLU A 301 -29.86 -0.44 11.03
C GLU A 301 -29.76 0.98 10.43
N ASN A 302 -28.81 1.21 9.52
CA ASN A 302 -28.56 2.49 8.87
C ASN A 302 -28.52 3.65 9.88
N ILE A 303 -27.77 3.43 10.96
CA ILE A 303 -27.72 4.36 12.09
C ILE A 303 -26.99 5.63 11.63
N SER A 304 -27.72 6.76 11.61
CA SER A 304 -27.23 8.14 11.44
C SER A 304 -26.49 8.43 10.12
N ASP A 305 -25.94 9.65 10.00
CA ASP A 305 -25.06 10.09 8.90
C ASP A 305 -23.79 9.22 8.78
N VAL A 306 -23.47 8.44 9.82
CA VAL A 306 -22.31 7.55 9.86
C VAL A 306 -22.41 6.47 8.78
N ALA A 307 -23.58 5.85 8.59
CA ALA A 307 -23.75 4.79 7.61
C ALA A 307 -23.49 5.29 6.18
N ASP A 308 -23.98 6.49 5.85
CA ASP A 308 -23.78 7.12 4.55
C ASP A 308 -22.30 7.50 4.31
N LEU A 309 -21.64 8.10 5.31
CA LEU A 309 -20.23 8.49 5.22
C LEU A 309 -19.27 7.30 5.23
N SER A 310 -19.66 6.19 5.86
CA SER A 310 -18.80 5.02 6.06
C SER A 310 -19.09 3.84 5.11
N LYS A 311 -20.08 3.95 4.22
CA LYS A 311 -20.51 2.87 3.31
C LYS A 311 -19.36 2.19 2.55
N SER A 312 -18.46 2.97 1.96
CA SER A 312 -17.30 2.42 1.24
C SER A 312 -16.33 1.65 2.15
N TYR A 313 -16.27 2.00 3.44
CA TYR A 313 -15.47 1.31 4.45
C TYR A 313 -16.15 0.04 4.93
N PHE A 314 -17.48 0.01 5.05
CA PHE A 314 -18.23 -1.22 5.27
C PHE A 314 -18.00 -2.23 4.16
N PHE A 315 -18.04 -1.81 2.89
CA PHE A 315 -17.75 -2.71 1.77
C PHE A 315 -16.33 -3.27 1.83
N LYS A 316 -15.33 -2.46 2.19
CA LYS A 316 -13.95 -2.94 2.41
C LYS A 316 -13.87 -3.95 3.55
N PHE A 317 -14.61 -3.74 4.63
CA PHE A 317 -14.69 -4.64 5.77
C PHE A 317 -15.36 -5.97 5.40
N PHE A 318 -16.56 -5.92 4.81
CA PHE A 318 -17.32 -7.10 4.37
C PHE A 318 -16.57 -7.90 3.31
N ARG A 319 -15.87 -7.22 2.39
CA ARG A 319 -14.93 -7.87 1.48
C ARG A 319 -13.89 -8.66 2.27
N ALA A 320 -13.20 -8.04 3.22
CA ALA A 320 -12.16 -8.71 4.01
C ALA A 320 -12.72 -9.93 4.76
N VAL A 321 -13.91 -9.81 5.36
CA VAL A 321 -14.60 -10.91 6.05
C VAL A 321 -14.97 -12.05 5.09
N SER A 322 -15.49 -11.75 3.89
CA SER A 322 -15.89 -12.79 2.91
C SER A 322 -14.74 -13.68 2.45
N TYR A 323 -13.51 -13.15 2.47
CA TYR A 323 -12.30 -13.89 2.10
C TYR A 323 -11.64 -14.61 3.28
N LEU A 324 -12.24 -14.61 4.47
CA LEU A 324 -11.79 -15.48 5.55
C LEU A 324 -12.03 -16.96 5.18
N PRO A 325 -11.16 -17.90 5.57
CA PRO A 325 -11.30 -19.31 5.20
C PRO A 325 -12.60 -19.96 5.67
N THR A 326 -13.09 -19.57 6.85
CA THR A 326 -14.38 -20.02 7.38
C THR A 326 -15.51 -19.18 6.81
N LEU A 327 -16.15 -19.70 5.76
CA LEU A 327 -17.32 -19.07 5.12
C LEU A 327 -18.53 -18.93 6.05
N SER A 328 -18.59 -19.68 7.17
CA SER A 328 -19.71 -19.64 8.11
C SER A 328 -19.94 -18.26 8.72
N LEU A 329 -18.87 -17.53 9.01
CA LEU A 329 -18.99 -16.21 9.63
C LEU A 329 -19.56 -15.18 8.67
N PHE A 330 -19.09 -15.19 7.42
CA PHE A 330 -19.68 -14.34 6.38
C PHE A 330 -21.13 -14.76 6.07
N ARG A 331 -21.44 -16.06 6.15
CA ARG A 331 -22.81 -16.56 5.98
C ARG A 331 -23.77 -16.04 7.04
N GLU A 332 -23.34 -16.00 8.29
CA GLU A 332 -24.13 -15.44 9.39
C GLU A 332 -24.37 -13.95 9.19
N LEU A 333 -23.33 -13.21 8.83
CA LEU A 333 -23.40 -11.78 8.50
C LEU A 333 -24.33 -11.52 7.30
N ASP A 334 -24.27 -12.36 6.27
CA ASP A 334 -25.15 -12.29 5.11
C ASP A 334 -26.60 -12.54 5.49
N SER A 335 -26.87 -13.63 6.19
CA SER A 335 -28.23 -14.04 6.55
C SER A 335 -28.93 -13.06 7.49
N ASN A 336 -28.15 -12.34 8.30
CA ASN A 336 -28.69 -11.45 9.34
C ASN A 336 -28.62 -9.97 8.96
N ASP A 337 -27.61 -9.52 8.23
CA ASP A 337 -27.31 -8.09 8.11
C ASP A 337 -27.19 -7.61 6.66
N ILE A 338 -26.38 -8.28 5.83
CA ILE A 338 -26.14 -7.85 4.44
C ILE A 338 -27.33 -8.20 3.54
N LEU A 339 -27.88 -9.42 3.65
CA LEU A 339 -28.98 -9.94 2.85
C LEU A 339 -28.71 -9.85 1.34
N LEU A 340 -27.88 -10.76 0.80
CA LEU A 340 -27.64 -10.87 -0.63
C LEU A 340 -28.86 -11.43 -1.37
N ASP A 341 -29.79 -10.55 -1.71
CA ASP A 341 -31.00 -10.83 -2.48
C ASP A 341 -31.32 -9.71 -3.49
N HIS A 342 -32.41 -9.87 -4.24
CA HIS A 342 -32.84 -8.91 -5.26
C HIS A 342 -33.32 -7.56 -4.71
N ASP A 343 -33.68 -7.50 -3.42
CA ASP A 343 -34.22 -6.29 -2.78
C ASP A 343 -33.09 -5.44 -2.16
N ASN A 344 -31.86 -5.95 -2.14
CA ASN A 344 -30.68 -5.24 -1.67
C ASN A 344 -30.20 -4.19 -2.70
N ASN A 345 -30.30 -2.92 -2.30
CA ASN A 345 -29.85 -1.78 -3.13
C ASN A 345 -28.36 -1.83 -3.50
N ASP A 346 -27.55 -2.53 -2.71
CA ASP A 346 -26.10 -2.61 -2.85
C ASP A 346 -25.63 -3.93 -3.46
N LEU A 347 -26.56 -4.73 -3.99
CA LEU A 347 -26.29 -6.05 -4.55
C LEU A 347 -25.19 -6.03 -5.61
N LEU A 348 -25.19 -5.03 -6.51
CA LEU A 348 -24.19 -4.90 -7.57
C LEU A 348 -22.76 -4.84 -7.01
N ASP A 349 -22.55 -4.03 -5.97
CA ASP A 349 -21.26 -3.88 -5.32
C ASP A 349 -20.85 -5.17 -4.61
N TYR A 350 -21.76 -5.78 -3.85
CA TYR A 350 -21.48 -7.04 -3.16
C TYR A 350 -21.07 -8.15 -4.13
N LEU A 351 -21.80 -8.34 -5.22
CA LEU A 351 -21.45 -9.36 -6.22
C LEU A 351 -20.11 -9.08 -6.91
N ALA A 352 -19.64 -7.84 -6.93
CA ALA A 352 -18.35 -7.45 -7.50
C ALA A 352 -17.14 -7.70 -6.56
N PHE A 353 -17.33 -7.88 -5.26
CA PHE A 353 -16.22 -8.08 -4.32
C PHE A 353 -16.33 -9.25 -3.36
N VAL A 354 -17.52 -9.83 -3.13
CA VAL A 354 -17.70 -10.96 -2.21
C VAL A 354 -16.97 -12.17 -2.76
N ASN A 355 -16.32 -12.94 -1.88
CA ASN A 355 -15.57 -14.14 -2.25
C ASN A 355 -16.35 -15.03 -3.24
N PRO A 356 -15.81 -15.30 -4.44
CA PRO A 356 -16.54 -16.02 -5.49
C PRO A 356 -16.84 -17.48 -5.12
N GLN A 357 -16.06 -18.08 -4.20
CA GLN A 357 -16.39 -19.40 -3.65
C GLN A 357 -17.68 -19.35 -2.81
N TYR A 358 -17.87 -18.29 -2.00
CA TYR A 358 -19.09 -18.09 -1.22
C TYR A 358 -20.30 -17.93 -2.14
N LEU A 359 -20.15 -17.05 -3.14
CA LEU A 359 -21.14 -16.79 -4.17
C LEU A 359 -21.59 -18.06 -4.89
N TYR A 360 -20.66 -18.96 -5.23
CA TYR A 360 -20.98 -20.27 -5.82
C TYR A 360 -21.77 -21.18 -4.87
N GLN A 361 -21.40 -21.23 -3.59
CA GLN A 361 -22.00 -22.17 -2.63
C GLN A 361 -23.38 -21.75 -2.14
N TYR A 362 -23.63 -20.45 -2.01
CA TYR A 362 -24.82 -19.94 -1.33
C TYR A 362 -25.69 -19.01 -2.20
N CYS A 363 -25.15 -18.45 -3.29
CA CYS A 363 -25.83 -17.46 -4.11
C CYS A 363 -25.87 -17.83 -5.61
N SER A 364 -25.70 -19.13 -5.96
CA SER A 364 -25.62 -19.59 -7.35
C SER A 364 -26.83 -19.18 -8.19
N ASP A 365 -28.03 -19.32 -7.63
CA ASP A 365 -29.29 -19.06 -8.34
C ASP A 365 -29.47 -17.57 -8.58
N LEU A 366 -29.19 -16.75 -7.56
CA LEU A 366 -29.21 -15.30 -7.62
C LEU A 366 -28.30 -14.80 -8.75
N ILE A 367 -27.05 -15.26 -8.78
CA ILE A 367 -26.06 -14.83 -9.78
C ILE A 367 -26.50 -15.22 -11.18
N THR A 368 -26.99 -16.45 -11.37
CA THR A 368 -27.40 -16.97 -12.68
C THR A 368 -28.57 -16.17 -13.26
N GLN A 369 -29.45 -15.65 -12.41
CA GLN A 369 -30.58 -14.81 -12.80
C GLN A 369 -30.21 -13.34 -13.00
N PHE A 370 -29.28 -12.83 -12.17
CA PHE A 370 -28.97 -11.41 -12.10
C PHE A 370 -27.90 -10.97 -13.11
N ILE A 371 -26.92 -11.83 -13.44
CA ILE A 371 -25.76 -11.43 -14.23
C ILE A 371 -26.11 -11.12 -15.70
N LYS A 372 -25.57 -9.99 -16.18
CA LYS A 372 -25.69 -9.53 -17.58
C LYS A 372 -24.32 -9.10 -18.11
N VAL A 373 -24.16 -9.12 -19.43
CA VAL A 373 -22.95 -8.60 -20.09
C VAL A 373 -23.21 -7.14 -20.45
N GLU A 374 -22.96 -6.25 -19.49
CA GLU A 374 -23.11 -4.80 -19.57
C GLU A 374 -21.97 -4.13 -18.79
N ALA A 375 -21.63 -2.88 -19.11
CA ALA A 375 -20.52 -2.15 -18.49
C ALA A 375 -20.63 -2.09 -16.95
N SER A 376 -21.84 -1.88 -16.42
CA SER A 376 -22.12 -1.84 -14.98
C SER A 376 -21.93 -3.18 -14.26
N TYR A 377 -21.90 -4.31 -14.99
CA TYR A 377 -21.74 -5.66 -14.43
C TYR A 377 -20.31 -6.20 -14.56
N LEU A 378 -19.36 -5.43 -15.12
CA LEU A 378 -17.99 -5.89 -15.31
C LEU A 378 -17.31 -6.24 -13.99
N GLY A 379 -17.60 -5.52 -12.90
CA GLY A 379 -17.10 -5.86 -11.57
C GLY A 379 -17.50 -7.28 -11.15
N ILE A 380 -18.76 -7.65 -11.41
CA ILE A 380 -19.31 -8.98 -11.11
C ILE A 380 -18.62 -10.05 -11.97
N TRP A 381 -18.51 -9.81 -13.28
CA TRP A 381 -17.79 -10.74 -14.17
C TRP A 381 -16.34 -10.95 -13.71
N ARG A 382 -15.62 -9.86 -13.42
CA ARG A 382 -14.23 -9.92 -12.95
C ARG A 382 -14.08 -10.70 -11.65
N ASN A 383 -15.09 -10.69 -10.80
CA ASN A 383 -15.12 -11.45 -9.56
C ASN A 383 -15.45 -12.93 -9.82
N CYS A 384 -16.54 -13.21 -10.52
CA CYS A 384 -17.01 -14.57 -10.79
C CYS A 384 -16.02 -15.40 -11.62
N ILE A 385 -15.33 -14.79 -12.58
CA ILE A 385 -14.31 -15.46 -13.40
C ILE A 385 -13.16 -16.03 -12.55
N GLN A 386 -12.92 -15.54 -11.33
CA GLN A 386 -11.82 -16.01 -10.47
C GLN A 386 -12.04 -17.43 -9.92
N HIS A 387 -13.28 -17.94 -9.95
CA HIS A 387 -13.62 -19.25 -9.41
C HIS A 387 -14.21 -20.13 -10.51
N GLU A 388 -13.48 -21.17 -10.87
CA GLU A 388 -13.77 -22.07 -11.99
C GLU A 388 -15.23 -22.56 -12.01
N LYS A 389 -15.73 -23.13 -10.91
CA LYS A 389 -17.10 -23.66 -10.87
C LYS A 389 -18.17 -22.59 -11.01
N LEU A 390 -17.89 -21.37 -10.53
CA LEU A 390 -18.81 -20.26 -10.66
C LEU A 390 -18.81 -19.75 -12.10
N PHE A 391 -17.63 -19.63 -12.70
CA PHE A 391 -17.48 -19.28 -14.11
C PHE A 391 -18.24 -20.25 -15.03
N TYR A 392 -18.08 -21.57 -14.84
CA TYR A 392 -18.79 -22.56 -15.64
C TYR A 392 -20.32 -22.48 -15.50
N LEU A 393 -20.84 -22.01 -14.36
CA LEU A 393 -22.27 -21.81 -14.15
C LEU A 393 -22.83 -20.67 -15.01
N ILE A 394 -22.04 -19.63 -15.25
CA ILE A 394 -22.49 -18.37 -15.87
C ILE A 394 -21.98 -18.16 -17.30
N LYS A 395 -20.96 -18.91 -17.74
CA LYS A 395 -20.26 -18.65 -19.01
C LYS A 395 -21.19 -18.57 -20.23
N ASP A 396 -22.28 -19.33 -20.24
CA ASP A 396 -23.22 -19.37 -21.38
C ASP A 396 -24.01 -18.06 -21.55
N LYS A 397 -24.03 -17.19 -20.53
CA LYS A 397 -24.57 -15.82 -20.63
C LYS A 397 -23.64 -14.89 -21.41
N MET A 398 -22.36 -15.26 -21.54
CA MET A 398 -21.35 -14.51 -22.27
C MET A 398 -21.26 -15.01 -23.71
N THR A 399 -21.79 -14.21 -24.64
CA THR A 399 -21.73 -14.52 -26.08
C THR A 399 -20.89 -13.47 -26.81
N SER A 400 -20.30 -13.84 -27.94
CA SER A 400 -19.49 -12.90 -28.74
C SER A 400 -20.26 -11.62 -29.06
N LYS A 401 -21.55 -11.74 -29.38
CA LYS A 401 -22.42 -10.59 -29.68
C LYS A 401 -22.51 -9.62 -28.52
N ASN A 402 -22.73 -10.12 -27.30
CA ASN A 402 -22.90 -9.25 -26.14
C ASN A 402 -21.57 -8.61 -25.72
N VAL A 403 -20.45 -9.34 -25.85
CA VAL A 403 -19.12 -8.79 -25.56
C VAL A 403 -18.77 -7.68 -26.56
N LEU A 404 -18.94 -7.93 -27.86
CA LEU A 404 -18.64 -6.94 -28.91
C LEU A 404 -19.56 -5.72 -28.89
N TYR A 405 -20.68 -5.78 -28.17
CA TYR A 405 -21.57 -4.63 -27.97
C TYR A 405 -21.05 -3.65 -26.91
N LEU A 406 -20.15 -4.09 -26.03
CA LEU A 406 -19.48 -3.20 -25.08
C LEU A 406 -18.54 -2.24 -25.82
N PRO A 407 -18.31 -1.03 -25.30
CA PRO A 407 -17.23 -0.20 -25.82
C PRO A 407 -15.88 -0.90 -25.64
N TYR A 408 -14.91 -0.58 -26.50
CA TYR A 408 -13.70 -1.39 -26.63
C TYR A 408 -12.86 -1.45 -25.34
N LEU A 409 -12.84 -0.37 -24.55
CA LEU A 409 -12.19 -0.36 -23.24
C LEU A 409 -12.80 -1.41 -22.30
N GLU A 410 -14.13 -1.46 -22.20
CA GLU A 410 -14.86 -2.44 -21.41
C GLU A 410 -14.67 -3.88 -21.91
N GLN A 411 -14.56 -4.07 -23.23
CA GLN A 411 -14.15 -5.35 -23.80
C GLN A 411 -12.78 -5.77 -23.28
N MET A 412 -11.79 -4.87 -23.32
CA MET A 412 -10.44 -5.16 -22.85
C MET A 412 -10.39 -5.45 -21.34
N VAL A 413 -11.18 -4.74 -20.53
CA VAL A 413 -11.31 -5.01 -19.08
C VAL A 413 -11.86 -6.42 -18.81
N LEU A 414 -12.84 -6.87 -19.58
CA LEU A 414 -13.38 -8.22 -19.46
C LEU A 414 -12.37 -9.28 -19.94
N LEU A 415 -11.74 -9.04 -21.08
CA LEU A 415 -10.73 -9.93 -21.67
C LEU A 415 -9.49 -10.06 -20.80
N ASP A 416 -9.07 -8.99 -20.11
CA ASP A 416 -7.95 -9.04 -19.18
C ASP A 416 -8.22 -10.11 -18.12
N LYS A 417 -9.45 -10.18 -17.60
CA LYS A 417 -9.80 -11.22 -16.64
C LYS A 417 -9.93 -12.61 -17.27
N LEU A 418 -10.54 -12.73 -18.44
CA LEU A 418 -10.69 -14.02 -19.12
C LEU A 418 -9.34 -14.66 -19.50
N SER A 419 -8.33 -13.84 -19.79
CA SER A 419 -6.99 -14.31 -20.15
C SER A 419 -6.12 -14.75 -18.96
N GLN A 420 -6.59 -14.59 -17.70
CA GLN A 420 -5.79 -14.88 -16.51
C GLN A 420 -5.83 -16.34 -16.04
N TYR A 421 -6.86 -17.11 -16.40
CA TYR A 421 -7.05 -18.49 -15.92
C TYR A 421 -7.26 -19.46 -17.08
N ASP A 422 -6.76 -20.69 -16.93
CA ASP A 422 -6.78 -21.72 -17.99
C ASP A 422 -8.19 -21.97 -18.54
N TYR A 423 -9.17 -22.21 -17.66
CA TYR A 423 -10.56 -22.50 -18.03
C TYR A 423 -11.26 -21.34 -18.75
N SER A 424 -10.94 -20.09 -18.39
CA SER A 424 -11.56 -18.92 -18.99
C SER A 424 -10.87 -18.55 -20.30
N THR A 425 -9.57 -18.79 -20.42
CA THR A 425 -8.82 -18.65 -21.67
C THR A 425 -9.29 -19.67 -22.70
N GLU A 426 -9.46 -20.94 -22.29
CA GLU A 426 -9.99 -21.99 -23.16
C GLU A 426 -11.39 -21.61 -23.69
N PHE A 427 -12.27 -21.09 -22.81
CA PHE A 427 -13.57 -20.60 -23.22
C PHE A 427 -13.48 -19.43 -24.23
N LEU A 428 -12.61 -18.45 -23.96
CA LEU A 428 -12.41 -17.31 -24.85
C LEU A 428 -11.94 -17.76 -26.26
N VAL A 429 -10.95 -18.65 -26.32
CA VAL A 429 -10.38 -19.16 -27.57
C VAL A 429 -11.37 -20.01 -28.37
N ASN A 430 -12.10 -20.90 -27.70
CA ASN A 430 -12.94 -21.91 -28.36
C ASN A 430 -14.38 -21.45 -28.56
N SER A 431 -14.93 -20.63 -27.66
CA SER A 431 -16.34 -20.26 -27.64
C SER A 431 -16.60 -18.82 -28.08
N LEU A 432 -15.59 -17.94 -28.06
CA LEU A 432 -15.71 -16.52 -28.43
C LEU A 432 -14.75 -16.09 -29.57
N PRO A 433 -14.69 -16.82 -30.70
CA PRO A 433 -13.71 -16.55 -31.76
C PRO A 433 -13.84 -15.15 -32.38
N SER A 434 -15.05 -14.59 -32.49
CA SER A 434 -15.24 -13.23 -33.02
C SER A 434 -14.64 -12.16 -32.11
N VAL A 435 -14.61 -12.41 -30.79
CA VAL A 435 -13.96 -11.50 -29.83
C VAL A 435 -12.44 -11.58 -29.98
N MET A 436 -11.90 -12.79 -30.20
CA MET A 436 -10.48 -12.98 -30.51
C MET A 436 -10.09 -12.30 -31.83
N THR A 437 -10.94 -12.34 -32.85
CA THR A 437 -10.73 -11.58 -34.09
C THR A 437 -10.70 -10.07 -33.83
N ASN A 438 -11.66 -9.54 -33.05
CA ASN A 438 -11.71 -8.11 -32.70
C ASN A 438 -10.50 -7.66 -31.85
N LEU A 439 -9.96 -8.55 -31.01
CA LEU A 439 -8.74 -8.30 -30.26
C LEU A 439 -7.53 -8.13 -31.19
N ILE A 440 -7.43 -8.92 -32.26
CA ILE A 440 -6.28 -8.93 -33.17
C ILE A 440 -6.41 -7.87 -34.27
N ASN A 441 -7.57 -7.80 -34.91
CA ASN A 441 -7.87 -6.93 -36.04
C ASN A 441 -8.99 -5.97 -35.63
N ASP A 442 -8.64 -4.96 -34.84
CA ASP A 442 -9.57 -3.86 -34.59
C ASP A 442 -9.61 -2.97 -35.83
N GLU A 443 -10.81 -2.84 -36.43
CA GLU A 443 -11.03 -2.06 -37.64
C GLU A 443 -11.22 -0.56 -37.35
N ASP A 444 -11.42 -0.18 -36.08
CA ASP A 444 -11.61 1.22 -35.68
C ASP A 444 -10.31 1.83 -35.14
N GLU A 445 -9.68 2.67 -35.96
CA GLU A 445 -8.45 3.40 -35.60
C GLU A 445 -8.63 4.27 -34.34
N ASN A 446 -9.85 4.68 -33.99
CA ASN A 446 -10.10 5.51 -32.81
C ASN A 446 -9.97 4.74 -31.48
N ASN A 447 -10.17 3.42 -31.49
CA ASN A 447 -10.00 2.57 -30.29
C ASN A 447 -8.53 2.49 -29.85
N LEU A 448 -7.60 2.70 -30.79
CA LEU A 448 -6.15 2.59 -30.59
C LEU A 448 -5.47 3.94 -30.30
N VAL A 449 -6.23 4.97 -29.93
CA VAL A 449 -5.69 6.28 -29.52
C VAL A 449 -5.55 6.41 -28.01
N ASN A 450 -6.39 5.71 -27.23
CA ASN A 450 -6.36 5.78 -25.77
C ASN A 450 -5.21 4.90 -25.21
N PRO A 451 -4.22 5.48 -24.49
CA PRO A 451 -3.10 4.73 -23.91
C PRO A 451 -3.53 3.59 -22.97
N GLU A 452 -4.59 3.81 -22.18
CA GLU A 452 -5.11 2.80 -21.24
C GLU A 452 -5.61 1.56 -22.00
N THR A 453 -6.35 1.78 -23.08
CA THR A 453 -6.86 0.73 -23.96
C THR A 453 -5.73 -0.08 -24.60
N ILE A 454 -4.67 0.61 -25.09
CA ILE A 454 -3.51 -0.05 -25.71
C ILE A 454 -2.78 -0.92 -24.68
N GLU A 455 -2.57 -0.39 -23.46
CA GLU A 455 -1.88 -1.12 -22.39
C GLU A 455 -2.68 -2.35 -21.93
N LEU A 456 -3.99 -2.21 -21.75
CA LEU A 456 -4.89 -3.31 -21.42
C LEU A 456 -4.88 -4.36 -22.54
N ARG A 457 -5.02 -3.95 -23.81
CA ARG A 457 -4.95 -4.85 -24.97
C ARG A 457 -3.63 -5.61 -25.02
N ALA A 458 -2.50 -4.92 -24.81
CA ALA A 458 -1.19 -5.56 -24.74
C ALA A 458 -1.11 -6.56 -23.58
N THR A 459 -1.72 -6.25 -22.44
CA THR A 459 -1.77 -7.13 -21.27
C THR A 459 -2.61 -8.38 -21.53
N VAL A 460 -3.78 -8.25 -22.18
CA VAL A 460 -4.59 -9.38 -22.63
C VAL A 460 -3.78 -10.29 -23.54
N ILE A 461 -3.14 -9.73 -24.58
CA ILE A 461 -2.35 -10.52 -25.53
C ILE A 461 -1.15 -11.19 -24.82
N ARG A 462 -0.46 -10.49 -23.92
CA ARG A 462 0.62 -11.05 -23.11
C ARG A 462 0.13 -12.19 -22.22
N ASN A 463 -1.04 -12.07 -21.60
CA ASN A 463 -1.62 -13.12 -20.77
C ASN A 463 -1.97 -14.36 -21.61
N LEU A 464 -2.56 -14.16 -22.79
CA LEU A 464 -2.86 -15.26 -23.72
C LEU A 464 -1.56 -15.96 -24.17
N LEU A 465 -0.52 -15.22 -24.54
CA LEU A 465 0.76 -15.79 -24.99
C LEU A 465 1.58 -16.47 -23.89
N LYS A 466 1.14 -16.45 -22.61
CA LYS A 466 1.69 -17.34 -21.57
C LYS A 466 1.27 -18.79 -21.78
N PHE A 467 0.15 -19.01 -22.47
CA PHE A 467 -0.34 -20.32 -22.84
C PHE A 467 0.39 -20.83 -24.09
N ASP A 468 0.49 -22.14 -24.20
CA ASP A 468 1.24 -22.79 -25.28
C ASP A 468 0.48 -22.73 -26.62
N GLU A 469 1.21 -23.04 -27.69
CA GLU A 469 0.65 -23.11 -29.04
C GLU A 469 -0.46 -24.17 -29.16
N THR A 470 -0.46 -25.18 -28.28
CA THR A 470 -1.50 -26.22 -28.31
C THR A 470 -2.85 -25.70 -27.84
N LEU A 471 -2.90 -24.89 -26.78
CA LEU A 471 -4.13 -24.26 -26.29
C LEU A 471 -4.59 -23.12 -27.19
N LEU A 472 -3.65 -22.29 -27.67
CA LEU A 472 -4.00 -21.12 -28.50
C LEU A 472 -4.27 -21.48 -29.97
N GLY A 473 -3.72 -22.58 -30.47
CA GLY A 473 -3.90 -23.06 -31.84
C GLY A 473 -3.73 -21.96 -32.90
N ILE A 474 -4.79 -21.70 -33.65
CA ILE A 474 -4.80 -20.72 -34.74
C ILE A 474 -4.53 -19.27 -34.30
N TRP A 475 -4.66 -18.97 -33.01
CA TRP A 475 -4.51 -17.62 -32.47
C TRP A 475 -3.06 -17.27 -32.11
N TYR A 476 -2.18 -18.25 -31.93
CA TYR A 476 -0.81 -18.03 -31.45
C TYR A 476 -0.01 -17.06 -32.34
N ILE A 477 0.02 -17.33 -33.65
CA ILE A 477 0.75 -16.51 -34.62
C ILE A 477 0.16 -15.09 -34.73
N PRO A 478 -1.17 -14.91 -34.93
CA PRO A 478 -1.77 -13.58 -34.95
C PRO A 478 -1.54 -12.75 -33.68
N LEU A 479 -1.67 -13.35 -32.49
CA LEU A 479 -1.43 -12.68 -31.22
C LEU A 479 0.03 -12.23 -31.08
N THR A 480 0.98 -13.07 -31.48
CA THR A 480 2.40 -12.74 -31.47
C THR A 480 2.69 -11.57 -32.40
N SER A 481 2.13 -11.60 -33.62
CA SER A 481 2.29 -10.51 -34.58
C SER A 481 1.69 -9.21 -34.06
N GLU A 482 0.55 -9.26 -33.38
CA GLU A 482 -0.13 -8.07 -32.89
C GLU A 482 0.60 -7.45 -31.70
N LEU A 483 1.07 -8.27 -30.76
CA LEU A 483 1.91 -7.79 -29.67
C LEU A 483 3.21 -7.13 -30.20
N PHE A 484 3.79 -7.71 -31.25
CA PHE A 484 4.96 -7.11 -31.89
C PHE A 484 4.65 -5.72 -32.47
N LYS A 485 3.50 -5.54 -33.13
CA LYS A 485 3.06 -4.22 -33.65
C LYS A 485 2.86 -3.20 -32.52
N ILE A 486 2.22 -3.60 -31.42
CA ILE A 486 1.98 -2.72 -30.27
C ILE A 486 3.30 -2.25 -29.66
N ASN A 487 4.28 -3.16 -29.52
CA ASN A 487 5.58 -2.85 -28.92
C ASN A 487 6.53 -2.08 -29.86
N HIS A 488 6.31 -2.16 -31.18
CA HIS A 488 7.17 -1.54 -32.20
C HIS A 488 6.35 -0.68 -33.18
N PRO A 489 5.73 0.42 -32.70
CA PRO A 489 4.99 1.32 -33.56
C PRO A 489 5.94 1.92 -34.62
N GLY A 490 5.67 1.63 -35.90
CA GLY A 490 6.44 2.15 -37.05
C GLY A 490 7.22 1.11 -37.86
N SER A 491 7.66 -0.01 -37.27
CA SER A 491 8.47 -1.02 -38.00
C SER A 491 7.66 -1.91 -38.95
N TYR A 492 6.33 -1.94 -38.81
CA TYR A 492 5.46 -2.82 -39.60
C TYR A 492 5.10 -2.25 -40.99
N ASN A 493 5.06 -0.92 -41.14
CA ASN A 493 4.75 -0.27 -42.41
C ASN A 493 5.96 -0.25 -43.38
N GLU A 494 7.19 -0.21 -42.87
CA GLU A 494 8.41 -0.33 -43.70
C GLU A 494 8.62 -1.73 -44.30
N ALA A 495 8.06 -2.77 -43.66
CA ALA A 495 8.11 -4.13 -44.16
C ALA A 495 7.08 -4.39 -45.27
N LYS A 496 5.92 -3.73 -45.23
CA LYS A 496 4.88 -3.82 -46.28
C LYS A 496 5.29 -3.10 -47.57
N THR A 497 5.85 -1.90 -47.48
CA THR A 497 6.31 -1.14 -48.67
C THR A 497 7.42 -1.86 -49.44
N LYS A 498 8.32 -2.57 -48.75
CA LYS A 498 9.38 -3.34 -49.43
C LYS A 498 8.87 -4.51 -50.27
N ILE A 499 7.74 -5.13 -49.92
CA ILE A 499 7.22 -6.27 -50.69
C ILE A 499 6.48 -5.79 -51.95
N GLU A 500 5.71 -4.70 -51.87
CA GLU A 500 5.05 -4.11 -53.05
C GLU A 500 6.05 -3.51 -54.06
N ASP A 501 7.14 -2.88 -53.58
CA ASP A 501 8.20 -2.35 -54.46
C ASP A 501 9.05 -3.44 -55.14
N THR A 502 8.94 -4.71 -54.72
CA THR A 502 9.65 -5.83 -55.38
C THR A 502 8.78 -6.50 -56.46
N PHE A 503 7.50 -6.14 -56.57
CA PHE A 503 6.55 -6.71 -57.53
C PHE A 503 5.84 -5.67 -58.41
N ALA A 504 6.33 -4.43 -58.45
CA ALA A 504 5.90 -3.38 -59.39
C ALA A 504 6.82 -3.26 -60.60
#